data_AF-A0AAN6YYZ7-F1
#
_entry.id   AF-A0AAN6YYZ7-F1
#
_cell.length_a   1.000
_cell.length_b   1.000
_cell.length_c   1.000
_cell.angle_alpha   90.00
_cell.angle_beta   90.00
_cell.angle_gamma   90.00
#
_symmetry.space_group_name_H-M   'P 1'
#
loop_
_entity.id
_entity.type
_entity.pdbx_description
1 polymer ?
#
loop_
_entity_poly.entity_id
_entity_poly.type
_entity_poly.pdbx_seq_one_letter_code
_entity_poly.pdbx_strand_id
1 'polypeptide(L)'
;MVAFFDHRYKDSPYESAVISGLAVMGIRKDGGWVEAIHYTPKYSAVIKMARMLVVYQSVVEREDEVRALQRRMSREAAEEAATGLFRIVRAKAVRFMMVVSETSEPAVMDWIFDTRTYGMRIQFTTPSAGLVDWIGDQVTYQRIRIGMNELGDMMHEAAREMRTVLGELLMVRDDSFDAVPAIEWGRFEDDHSDTTVDYSFLQDDRN
;
A
#
# COMPACT_ATOMS: atom_id res chain seq x y z
N MET A 1 25.48 10.86 -6.36
CA MET A 1 24.11 11.34 -6.60
C MET A 1 23.15 10.86 -5.50
N VAL A 2 23.24 9.64 -4.97
CA VAL A 2 22.31 9.12 -3.93
C VAL A 2 22.44 9.77 -2.55
N ALA A 3 23.51 10.54 -2.29
CA ALA A 3 23.81 11.13 -0.97
C ALA A 3 22.75 12.09 -0.42
N PHE A 4 21.88 12.67 -1.26
CA PHE A 4 20.80 13.53 -0.78
C PHE A 4 19.72 12.76 0.01
N PHE A 5 19.62 11.44 -0.17
CA PHE A 5 18.74 10.58 0.64
C PHE A 5 19.32 10.28 2.03
N ASP A 6 20.60 10.57 2.25
CA ASP A 6 21.30 10.39 3.53
C ASP A 6 21.12 11.59 4.48
N HIS A 7 20.41 12.63 4.02
CA HIS A 7 20.13 13.78 4.84
C HIS A 7 19.24 13.37 6.02
N ARG A 8 19.69 13.71 7.22
CA ARG A 8 18.95 13.55 8.47
C ARG A 8 18.50 14.91 8.94
N TYR A 9 17.30 14.97 9.49
CA TYR A 9 16.71 16.19 10.01
C TYR A 9 16.45 16.06 11.51
N LYS A 10 16.72 17.14 12.25
CA LYS A 10 16.52 17.21 13.71
C LYS A 10 15.20 17.85 14.05
N ASP A 11 14.98 19.04 13.51
CA ASP A 11 13.88 19.92 13.93
C ASP A 11 12.76 19.94 12.88
N SER A 12 13.11 20.00 11.58
CA SER A 12 12.13 20.03 10.50
C SER A 12 12.46 19.14 9.30
N PRO A 13 11.52 18.29 8.84
CA PRO A 13 11.73 17.49 7.64
C PRO A 13 11.91 18.36 6.37
N TYR A 14 11.45 19.62 6.39
CA TYR A 14 11.56 20.53 5.25
C TYR A 14 12.96 21.10 5.04
N GLU A 15 13.90 20.87 5.95
CA GLU A 15 15.33 21.15 5.72
C GLU A 15 15.89 20.31 4.55
N SER A 16 15.28 19.16 4.26
CA SER A 16 15.58 18.38 3.08
C SER A 16 15.01 19.03 1.82
N ALA A 17 15.88 19.30 0.85
CA ALA A 17 15.49 19.74 -0.48
C ALA A 17 14.51 18.77 -1.18
N VAL A 18 14.61 17.46 -0.88
CA VAL A 18 13.70 16.45 -1.45
C VAL A 18 12.30 16.59 -0.85
N ILE A 19 12.21 16.73 0.48
CA ILE A 19 10.92 16.87 1.17
C ILE A 19 10.29 18.21 0.83
N SER A 20 11.06 19.29 0.79
CA SER A 20 10.62 20.60 0.31
C SER A 20 10.12 20.55 -1.13
N GLY A 21 10.83 19.89 -2.04
CA GLY A 21 10.40 19.70 -3.42
C GLY A 21 9.10 18.90 -3.53
N LEU A 22 8.96 17.85 -2.73
CA LEU A 22 7.70 17.11 -2.61
C LEU A 22 6.58 18.02 -2.09
N ALA A 23 6.80 18.78 -1.02
CA ALA A 23 5.78 19.70 -0.48
C ALA A 23 5.22 20.65 -1.55
N VAL A 24 6.09 21.22 -2.39
CA VAL A 24 5.69 22.09 -3.51
C VAL A 24 4.84 21.35 -4.55
N MET A 25 5.15 20.09 -4.84
CA MET A 25 4.32 19.27 -5.75
C MET A 25 2.89 19.03 -5.22
N GLY A 26 2.64 19.31 -3.94
CA GLY A 26 1.33 19.22 -3.30
C GLY A 26 0.42 20.41 -3.57
N ILE A 27 0.93 21.45 -4.24
CA ILE A 27 0.18 22.66 -4.57
C ILE A 27 -0.39 22.53 -5.97
N ARG A 28 -1.71 22.71 -6.09
CA ARG A 28 -2.43 22.74 -7.37
C ARG A 28 -2.31 24.12 -8.02
N LYS A 29 -2.55 24.18 -9.34
CA LYS A 29 -2.45 25.42 -10.12
C LYS A 29 -3.42 26.53 -9.67
N ASP A 30 -4.52 26.15 -9.02
CA ASP A 30 -5.52 27.05 -8.45
C ASP A 30 -5.14 27.56 -7.05
N GLY A 31 -3.96 27.21 -6.53
CA GLY A 31 -3.54 27.52 -5.17
C GLY A 31 -4.13 26.58 -4.10
N GLY A 32 -4.92 25.58 -4.50
CA GLY A 32 -5.42 24.55 -3.59
C GLY A 32 -4.40 23.45 -3.30
N TRP A 33 -4.74 22.55 -2.38
CA TRP A 33 -3.92 21.37 -2.06
C TRP A 33 -4.36 20.15 -2.85
N VAL A 34 -3.41 19.31 -3.25
CA VAL A 34 -3.69 18.01 -3.87
C VAL A 34 -4.22 17.06 -2.79
N GLU A 35 -5.33 16.38 -3.09
CA GLU A 35 -5.89 15.37 -2.19
C GLU A 35 -4.92 14.20 -1.97
N ALA A 36 -4.95 13.63 -0.76
CA ALA A 36 -4.05 12.55 -0.37
C ALA A 36 -4.07 11.37 -1.37
N ILE A 37 -5.25 11.00 -1.87
CA ILE A 37 -5.45 9.93 -2.87
C ILE A 37 -4.68 10.19 -4.18
N HIS A 38 -4.54 11.44 -4.58
CA HIS A 38 -3.84 11.86 -5.80
C HIS A 38 -2.38 12.26 -5.56
N TYR A 39 -2.01 12.38 -4.28
CA TYR A 39 -0.66 12.73 -3.87
C TYR A 39 0.20 11.48 -3.59
N THR A 40 -0.36 10.43 -3.00
CA THR A 40 0.34 9.15 -2.70
C THR A 40 1.11 8.53 -3.89
N PRO A 41 0.63 8.57 -5.15
CA PRO A 41 1.40 8.11 -6.30
C PRO A 41 2.74 8.83 -6.49
N LYS A 42 2.84 10.11 -6.10
CA LYS A 42 4.07 10.91 -6.20
C LYS A 42 5.15 10.39 -5.24
N TYR A 43 4.79 10.08 -4.00
CA TYR A 43 5.72 9.42 -3.06
C TYR A 43 6.18 8.06 -3.60
N SER A 44 5.26 7.29 -4.18
CA SER A 44 5.60 5.99 -4.78
C SER A 44 6.56 6.13 -5.96
N ALA A 45 6.43 7.17 -6.78
CA ALA A 45 7.36 7.48 -7.87
C ALA A 45 8.75 7.81 -7.33
N VAL A 46 8.86 8.67 -6.30
CA VAL A 46 10.15 9.01 -5.68
C VAL A 46 10.84 7.78 -5.09
N ILE A 47 10.11 6.90 -4.39
CA ILE A 47 10.67 5.65 -3.85
C ILE A 47 11.23 4.77 -4.97
N LYS A 48 10.52 4.63 -6.10
CA LYS A 48 11.00 3.86 -7.26
C LYS A 48 12.26 4.47 -7.86
N MET A 49 12.27 5.79 -8.05
CA MET A 49 13.43 6.52 -8.57
C MET A 49 14.64 6.37 -7.62
N ALA A 50 14.43 6.48 -6.31
CA ALA A 50 15.47 6.28 -5.30
C ALA A 50 16.10 4.88 -5.40
N ARG A 51 15.28 3.83 -5.50
CA ARG A 51 15.74 2.44 -5.70
C ARG A 51 16.57 2.30 -6.97
N MET A 52 16.11 2.89 -8.07
CA MET A 52 16.82 2.83 -9.35
C MET A 52 18.15 3.57 -9.30
N LEU A 53 18.22 4.73 -8.63
CA LEU A 53 19.46 5.47 -8.41
C LEU A 53 20.46 4.70 -7.54
N VAL A 54 19.99 3.98 -6.51
CA VAL A 54 20.83 3.12 -5.68
C VAL A 54 21.49 2.02 -6.51
N VAL A 55 20.70 1.33 -7.35
CA VAL A 55 21.22 0.28 -8.24
C VAL A 55 22.18 0.88 -9.26
N TYR A 56 21.79 1.96 -9.94
CA TYR A 56 22.62 2.63 -10.93
C TYR A 56 23.96 3.08 -10.35
N GLN A 57 23.97 3.78 -9.22
CA GLN A 57 25.21 4.20 -8.58
C GLN A 57 26.07 3.01 -8.15
N SER A 58 25.46 1.89 -7.75
CA SER A 58 26.21 0.68 -7.38
C SER A 58 26.89 0.03 -8.58
N VAL A 59 26.25 0.04 -9.75
CA VAL A 59 26.85 -0.45 -11.00
C VAL A 59 28.03 0.44 -11.41
N VAL A 60 27.83 1.76 -11.42
CA VAL A 60 28.89 2.73 -11.77
C VAL A 60 30.10 2.58 -10.84
N GLU A 61 29.87 2.46 -9.53
CA GLU A 61 30.93 2.29 -8.54
C GLU A 61 31.73 0.99 -8.74
N ARG A 62 31.04 -0.11 -9.08
CA ARG A 62 31.69 -1.37 -9.42
C ARG A 62 32.50 -1.27 -10.71
N GLU A 63 31.96 -0.62 -11.74
CA GLU A 63 32.67 -0.41 -13.00
C GLU A 63 33.93 0.44 -12.81
N ASP A 64 33.87 1.46 -11.96
CA ASP A 64 35.02 2.28 -11.57
C ASP A 64 36.08 1.47 -10.83
N GLU A 65 35.67 0.60 -9.89
CA GLU A 65 36.57 -0.31 -9.17
C GLU A 65 37.26 -1.30 -10.12
N VAL A 66 36.50 -1.95 -11.00
CA VAL A 66 37.05 -2.87 -12.02
C VAL A 66 38.03 -2.13 -12.93
N ARG A 67 37.68 -0.93 -13.41
CA ARG A 67 38.57 -0.10 -14.25
C ARG A 67 39.86 0.28 -13.52
N ALA A 68 39.80 0.55 -12.21
CA ALA A 68 40.98 0.84 -11.42
C ALA A 68 41.89 -0.39 -11.26
N LEU A 69 41.30 -1.57 -11.02
CA LEU A 69 42.03 -2.84 -10.89
C LEU A 69 42.66 -3.29 -12.21
N GLN A 70 41.98 -3.07 -13.34
CA GLN A 70 42.50 -3.37 -14.69
C GLN A 70 43.80 -2.63 -15.03
N ARG A 71 44.15 -1.56 -14.32
CA ARG A 71 45.46 -0.89 -14.48
C ARG A 71 46.62 -1.74 -13.97
N ARG A 72 46.35 -2.76 -13.15
CA ARG A 72 47.35 -3.59 -12.46
C ARG A 72 47.24 -5.07 -12.78
N MET A 73 46.11 -5.53 -13.32
CA MET A 73 45.85 -6.95 -13.60
C MET A 73 44.98 -7.14 -14.85
N SER A 74 44.84 -8.39 -15.31
CA SER A 74 43.97 -8.72 -16.44
C SER A 74 42.51 -8.43 -16.13
N ARG A 75 41.68 -8.32 -17.17
CA ARG A 75 40.25 -8.04 -17.03
C ARG A 75 39.52 -9.07 -16.17
N GLU A 76 39.74 -10.36 -16.41
CA GLU A 76 39.09 -11.45 -15.67
C GLU A 76 39.47 -11.41 -14.19
N ALA A 77 40.76 -11.24 -13.88
CA ALA A 77 41.24 -11.12 -12.51
C ALA A 77 40.68 -9.87 -11.80
N ALA A 78 40.53 -8.75 -12.52
CA ALA A 78 39.96 -7.52 -11.98
C ALA A 78 38.45 -7.67 -11.68
N GLU A 79 37.70 -8.36 -12.53
CA GLU A 79 36.26 -8.61 -12.33
C GLU A 79 36.00 -9.56 -11.14
N GLU A 80 36.88 -10.55 -10.93
CA GLU A 80 36.82 -11.48 -9.80
C GLU A 80 37.27 -10.84 -8.47
N ALA A 81 38.28 -9.96 -8.51
CA ALA A 81 38.78 -9.25 -7.33
C ALA A 81 37.88 -8.08 -6.89
N ALA A 82 37.11 -7.48 -7.81
CA ALA A 82 36.23 -6.36 -7.50
C ALA A 82 35.09 -6.75 -6.57
N THR A 83 34.59 -5.77 -5.81
CA THR A 83 33.48 -5.99 -4.89
C THR A 83 32.23 -6.46 -5.65
N GLY A 84 31.59 -7.53 -5.16
CA GLY A 84 30.37 -8.06 -5.76
C GLY A 84 29.23 -7.02 -5.74
N LEU A 85 28.52 -6.87 -6.87
CA LEU A 85 27.48 -5.86 -7.04
C LEU A 85 26.40 -5.93 -5.94
N PHE A 86 25.95 -7.14 -5.58
CA PHE A 86 24.98 -7.35 -4.51
C PHE A 86 25.44 -6.80 -3.16
N ARG A 87 26.74 -6.86 -2.86
CA ARG A 87 27.30 -6.34 -1.61
C ARG A 87 27.23 -4.81 -1.58
N ILE A 88 27.56 -4.16 -2.71
CA ILE A 88 27.47 -2.71 -2.87
C ILE A 88 26.01 -2.25 -2.74
N VAL A 89 25.10 -2.89 -3.48
CA VAL A 89 23.66 -2.57 -3.45
C VAL A 89 23.10 -2.77 -2.05
N ARG A 90 23.42 -3.89 -1.37
CA ARG A 90 22.95 -4.17 0.00
C ARG A 90 23.42 -3.09 0.97
N ALA A 91 24.69 -2.69 0.91
CA ALA A 91 25.21 -1.64 1.78
C ALA A 91 24.49 -0.31 1.57
N LYS A 92 24.24 0.09 0.32
CA LYS A 92 23.49 1.30 -0.01
C LYS A 92 22.01 1.22 0.36
N ALA A 93 21.38 0.06 0.17
CA ALA A 93 19.99 -0.15 0.55
C ALA A 93 19.79 -0.06 2.06
N VAL A 94 20.70 -0.63 2.86
CA VAL A 94 20.71 -0.48 4.32
C VAL A 94 20.84 0.98 4.73
N ARG A 95 21.72 1.73 4.06
CA ARG A 95 21.99 3.12 4.42
C ARG A 95 20.87 4.08 4.01
N PHE A 96 20.34 3.95 2.81
CA PHE A 96 19.46 4.95 2.20
C PHE A 96 17.99 4.52 2.09
N MET A 97 17.69 3.21 2.11
CA MET A 97 16.37 2.69 1.74
C MET A 97 15.66 1.91 2.85
N MET A 98 16.30 1.72 4.00
CA MET A 98 15.70 1.09 5.17
C MET A 98 15.44 2.12 6.25
N VAL A 99 14.29 1.98 6.91
CA VAL A 99 13.93 2.80 8.06
C VAL A 99 14.85 2.45 9.22
N VAL A 100 15.65 3.42 9.66
CA VAL A 100 16.63 3.23 10.75
C VAL A 100 15.96 3.55 12.08
N SER A 101 16.26 2.74 13.10
CA SER A 101 15.56 2.64 14.40
C SER A 101 15.48 3.91 15.25
N GLU A 102 14.65 3.83 16.30
CA GLU A 102 14.28 4.84 17.34
C GLU A 102 15.43 5.66 17.96
N THR A 103 16.69 5.29 17.74
CA THR A 103 17.86 5.93 18.37
C THR A 103 18.59 6.91 17.46
N SER A 104 18.22 7.00 16.18
CA SER A 104 18.89 7.86 15.20
C SER A 104 17.94 8.91 14.64
N GLU A 105 18.47 10.09 14.30
CA GLU A 105 17.69 11.13 13.63
C GLU A 105 17.08 10.58 12.32
N PRO A 106 15.79 10.86 12.07
CA PRO A 106 15.07 10.28 10.94
C PRO A 106 15.68 10.75 9.62
N ALA A 107 15.79 9.81 8.68
CA ALA A 107 16.25 10.08 7.34
C ALA A 107 15.09 10.55 6.44
N VAL A 108 15.43 11.20 5.32
CA VAL A 108 14.45 11.65 4.32
C VAL A 108 13.52 10.53 3.86
N MET A 109 14.05 9.31 3.69
CA MET A 109 13.26 8.18 3.23
C MET A 109 12.26 7.69 4.28
N ASP A 110 12.55 7.84 5.57
CA ASP A 110 11.63 7.47 6.67
C ASP A 110 10.36 8.30 6.55
N TRP A 111 10.52 9.61 6.42
CA TRP A 111 9.40 10.54 6.22
C TRP A 111 8.56 10.19 4.98
N ILE A 112 9.22 9.86 3.87
CA ILE A 112 8.54 9.51 2.61
C ILE A 112 7.77 8.20 2.75
N PHE A 113 8.33 7.20 3.44
CA PHE A 113 7.67 5.92 3.69
C PHE A 113 6.47 6.09 4.62
N ASP A 114 6.62 6.82 5.70
CA ASP A 114 5.56 7.06 6.67
C ASP A 114 4.41 7.86 6.05
N THR A 115 4.74 8.94 5.35
CA THR A 115 3.73 9.79 4.70
C THR A 115 3.00 9.03 3.58
N ARG A 116 3.70 8.17 2.83
CA ARG A 116 3.05 7.29 1.85
C ARG A 116 2.12 6.29 2.53
N THR A 117 2.55 5.68 3.63
CA THR A 117 1.76 4.69 4.37
C THR A 117 0.52 5.33 4.96
N TYR A 118 0.65 6.53 5.51
CA TYR A 118 -0.45 7.33 5.98
C TYR A 118 -1.43 7.71 4.85
N GLY A 119 -0.91 8.16 3.69
CA GLY A 119 -1.72 8.45 2.51
C GLY A 119 -2.48 7.23 1.98
N MET A 120 -1.86 6.04 2.02
CA MET A 120 -2.54 4.78 1.71
C MET A 120 -3.64 4.47 2.72
N ARG A 121 -3.39 4.65 4.02
CA ARG A 121 -4.42 4.44 5.04
C ARG A 121 -5.64 5.31 4.78
N ILE A 122 -5.44 6.61 4.50
CA ILE A 122 -6.54 7.53 4.12
C ILE A 122 -7.32 6.96 2.93
N GLN A 123 -6.64 6.49 1.89
CA GLN A 123 -7.29 5.94 0.70
C GLN A 123 -8.16 4.70 0.99
N PHE A 124 -7.75 3.85 1.94
CA PHE A 124 -8.49 2.63 2.27
C PHE A 124 -9.55 2.83 3.35
N THR A 125 -9.40 3.82 4.23
CA THR A 125 -10.32 4.02 5.38
C THR A 125 -11.27 5.19 5.21
N THR A 126 -11.05 6.07 4.24
CA THR A 126 -11.89 7.26 4.04
C THR A 126 -12.74 7.08 2.79
N PRO A 127 -14.07 7.03 2.88
CA PRO A 127 -14.94 7.09 1.71
C PRO A 127 -14.79 8.48 1.07
N SER A 128 -13.95 8.60 0.03
CA SER A 128 -13.75 9.84 -0.71
C SER A 128 -14.98 10.15 -1.58
N ALA A 129 -15.46 11.40 -1.53
CA ALA A 129 -16.53 11.88 -2.41
C ALA A 129 -16.13 11.68 -3.89
N GLY A 130 -17.02 11.10 -4.69
CA GLY A 130 -16.77 10.76 -6.11
C GLY A 130 -16.39 9.29 -6.37
N LEU A 131 -16.28 8.46 -5.33
CA LEU A 131 -16.17 7.01 -5.51
C LEU A 131 -17.53 6.37 -5.79
N VAL A 132 -18.58 6.80 -5.09
CA VAL A 132 -19.97 6.38 -5.28
C VAL A 132 -20.77 7.62 -5.69
N ASP A 133 -21.35 7.59 -6.88
CA ASP A 133 -22.30 8.59 -7.35
C ASP A 133 -23.67 7.95 -7.56
N TRP A 134 -24.72 8.70 -7.26
CA TRP A 134 -26.09 8.23 -7.35
C TRP A 134 -26.89 9.16 -8.24
N ILE A 135 -27.27 8.68 -9.42
CA ILE A 135 -28.07 9.44 -10.38
C ILE A 135 -29.32 8.62 -10.70
N GLY A 136 -30.47 9.05 -10.16
CA GLY A 136 -31.75 8.37 -10.39
C GLY A 136 -31.77 6.95 -9.81
N ASP A 137 -31.88 5.95 -10.68
CA ASP A 137 -31.89 4.52 -10.37
C ASP A 137 -30.51 3.85 -10.53
N GLN A 138 -29.46 4.61 -10.85
CA GLN A 138 -28.14 4.07 -11.16
C GLN A 138 -27.14 4.45 -10.07
N VAL A 139 -26.44 3.44 -9.54
CA VAL A 139 -25.26 3.65 -8.70
C VAL A 139 -24.01 3.53 -9.57
N THR A 140 -23.14 4.53 -9.49
CA THR A 140 -21.85 4.52 -10.19
C THR A 140 -20.75 4.38 -9.15
N TYR A 141 -19.99 3.28 -9.23
CA TYR A 141 -18.74 3.12 -8.48
C TYR A 141 -17.55 3.11 -9.43
N GLN A 142 -16.73 4.15 -9.39
CA GLN A 142 -15.61 4.37 -10.32
C GLN A 142 -16.05 4.32 -11.81
N ARG A 143 -15.72 3.24 -12.55
CA ARG A 143 -16.10 3.01 -13.96
C ARG A 143 -17.27 2.05 -14.12
N ILE A 144 -17.77 1.51 -13.01
CA ILE A 144 -18.88 0.55 -13.00
C ILE A 144 -20.15 1.34 -12.73
N ARG A 145 -21.15 1.16 -13.59
CA ARG A 145 -22.49 1.70 -13.39
C ARG A 145 -23.44 0.52 -13.33
N ILE A 146 -24.25 0.47 -12.27
CA ILE A 146 -25.19 -0.61 -12.00
C ILE A 146 -26.55 0.01 -11.76
N GLY A 147 -27.57 -0.49 -12.45
CA GLY A 147 -28.96 -0.12 -12.17
C GLY A 147 -29.47 -0.77 -10.90
N MET A 148 -30.41 -0.14 -10.21
CA MET A 148 -31.01 -0.69 -8.98
C MET A 148 -31.65 -2.06 -9.21
N ASN A 149 -32.23 -2.29 -10.39
CA ASN A 149 -32.78 -3.59 -10.77
C ASN A 149 -31.67 -4.65 -10.91
N GLU A 150 -30.57 -4.33 -11.59
CA GLU A 150 -29.44 -5.24 -11.77
C GLU A 150 -28.75 -5.53 -10.44
N LEU A 151 -28.64 -4.53 -9.57
CA LEU A 151 -28.11 -4.69 -8.23
C LEU A 151 -29.03 -5.56 -7.36
N GLY A 152 -30.35 -5.35 -7.47
CA GLY A 152 -31.35 -6.19 -6.82
C GLY A 152 -31.28 -7.65 -7.30
N ASP A 153 -31.20 -7.86 -8.61
CA ASP A 153 -31.07 -9.19 -9.22
C ASP A 153 -29.77 -9.89 -8.77
N MET A 154 -28.65 -9.16 -8.73
CA MET A 154 -27.38 -9.68 -8.18
C MET A 154 -27.52 -10.09 -6.72
N MET A 155 -28.13 -9.26 -5.88
CA MET A 155 -28.31 -9.56 -4.46
C MET A 155 -29.25 -10.76 -4.26
N HIS A 156 -30.31 -10.86 -5.07
CA HIS A 156 -31.20 -12.01 -5.06
C HIS A 156 -30.50 -13.30 -5.50
N GLU A 157 -29.66 -13.25 -6.53
CA GLU A 157 -28.91 -14.40 -7.00
C GLU A 157 -27.84 -14.83 -5.97
N ALA A 158 -27.13 -13.87 -5.37
CA ALA A 158 -26.19 -14.15 -4.29
C ALA A 158 -26.89 -14.76 -3.05
N ALA A 159 -28.07 -14.24 -2.69
CA ALA A 159 -28.88 -14.80 -1.60
C ALA A 159 -29.37 -16.21 -1.93
N ARG A 160 -29.72 -16.48 -3.19
CA ARG A 160 -30.12 -17.81 -3.67
C ARG A 160 -28.95 -18.79 -3.59
N GLU A 161 -27.78 -18.39 -4.06
CA GLU A 161 -26.55 -19.20 -3.99
C GLU A 161 -26.13 -19.49 -2.55
N MET A 162 -26.13 -18.48 -1.67
CA MET A 162 -25.88 -18.68 -0.24
C MET A 162 -26.91 -19.62 0.39
N ARG A 163 -28.18 -19.54 -0.01
CA ARG A 163 -29.22 -20.44 0.48
C ARG A 163 -28.96 -21.88 0.02
N THR A 164 -28.53 -22.10 -1.23
CA THR A 164 -28.14 -23.43 -1.69
C THR A 164 -26.95 -23.99 -0.90
N VAL A 165 -25.89 -23.20 -0.71
CA VAL A 165 -24.72 -23.59 0.09
C VAL A 165 -25.12 -23.92 1.54
N LEU A 166 -25.98 -23.08 2.15
CA LEU A 166 -26.49 -23.32 3.49
C LEU A 166 -27.33 -24.61 3.56
N GLY A 167 -28.12 -24.89 2.52
CA GLY A 167 -28.89 -26.13 2.41
C GLY A 167 -27.99 -27.36 2.34
N GLU A 168 -26.93 -27.31 1.54
CA GLU A 168 -25.91 -28.36 1.46
C GLU A 168 -25.22 -28.58 2.81
N LEU A 169 -24.80 -27.51 3.49
CA LEU A 169 -24.15 -27.57 4.81
C LEU A 169 -25.07 -28.13 5.90
N LEU A 170 -26.35 -27.77 5.87
CA LEU A 170 -27.35 -28.25 6.82
C LEU A 170 -27.92 -29.62 6.44
N MET A 171 -27.51 -30.21 5.31
CA MET A 171 -28.04 -31.46 4.76
C MET A 171 -29.56 -31.41 4.54
N VAL A 172 -30.07 -30.23 4.19
CA VAL A 172 -31.49 -29.98 3.93
C VAL A 172 -31.71 -29.95 2.42
N ARG A 173 -32.66 -30.73 1.92
CA ARG A 173 -33.06 -30.69 0.51
C ARG A 173 -33.70 -29.33 0.19
N ASP A 174 -33.49 -28.80 -1.01
CA ASP A 174 -33.97 -27.46 -1.44
C ASP A 174 -35.46 -27.20 -1.17
N ASP A 175 -36.28 -28.25 -1.12
CA ASP A 175 -37.72 -28.25 -0.88
C ASP A 175 -38.13 -28.21 0.61
N SER A 176 -37.17 -28.27 1.54
CA SER A 176 -37.40 -28.48 2.97
C SER A 176 -36.86 -27.34 3.85
N PHE A 177 -36.51 -26.20 3.26
CA PHE A 177 -35.95 -25.05 3.98
C PHE A 177 -36.88 -24.47 5.06
N ASP A 178 -38.20 -24.66 4.92
CA ASP A 178 -39.19 -24.24 5.91
C ASP A 178 -39.12 -25.05 7.22
N ALA A 179 -38.41 -26.18 7.21
CA ALA A 179 -38.12 -26.99 8.40
C ALA A 179 -36.87 -26.51 9.16
N VAL A 180 -36.09 -25.59 8.60
CA VAL A 180 -34.92 -25.00 9.26
C VAL A 180 -35.42 -23.98 10.29
N PRO A 181 -35.00 -24.07 11.57
CA PRO A 181 -35.40 -23.09 12.58
C PRO A 181 -34.98 -21.69 12.13
N ALA A 182 -35.91 -20.75 12.20
CA ALA A 182 -35.62 -19.36 11.90
C ALA A 182 -34.55 -18.84 12.88
N ILE A 183 -33.44 -18.36 12.34
CA ILE A 183 -32.41 -17.70 13.13
C ILE A 183 -32.94 -16.30 13.46
N GLU A 184 -33.05 -15.97 14.73
CA GLU A 184 -33.48 -14.66 15.20
C GLU A 184 -32.33 -13.64 15.04
N TRP A 185 -31.95 -13.33 13.80
CA TRP A 185 -30.82 -12.46 13.46
C TRP A 185 -30.82 -11.12 14.20
N GLY A 186 -32.00 -10.57 14.53
CA GLY A 186 -32.13 -9.33 15.28
C GLY A 186 -31.74 -9.40 16.77
N ARG A 187 -31.42 -10.60 17.29
CA ARG A 187 -30.87 -10.79 18.64
C ARG A 187 -29.36 -10.98 18.68
N PHE A 188 -28.73 -11.19 17.52
CA PHE A 188 -27.28 -11.36 17.45
C PHE A 188 -26.59 -10.00 17.39
N GLU A 189 -25.61 -9.79 18.27
CA GLU A 189 -24.73 -8.63 18.29
C GLU A 189 -23.33 -9.00 17.78
N ASP A 190 -22.73 -8.17 16.95
CA ASP A 190 -21.35 -8.36 16.47
C ASP A 190 -20.46 -7.27 17.09
N ASP A 191 -19.31 -7.65 17.67
CA ASP A 191 -18.29 -6.68 18.08
C ASP A 191 -17.37 -6.37 16.91
N HIS A 192 -17.77 -5.39 16.10
CA HIS A 192 -16.96 -4.89 14.99
C HIS A 192 -15.59 -4.31 15.39
N SER A 193 -15.32 -4.16 16.69
CA SER A 193 -14.03 -3.70 17.20
C SER A 193 -13.03 -4.81 17.49
N ASP A 194 -13.47 -6.08 17.55
CA ASP A 194 -12.57 -7.22 17.71
C ASP A 194 -11.90 -7.57 16.37
N THR A 195 -10.57 -7.57 16.36
CA THR A 195 -9.74 -7.81 15.17
C THR A 195 -8.94 -9.11 15.27
N THR A 196 -9.28 -9.97 16.23
CA THR A 196 -8.67 -11.27 16.41
C THR A 196 -8.90 -12.13 15.17
N VAL A 197 -7.85 -12.80 14.72
CA VAL A 197 -7.95 -13.75 13.59
C VAL A 197 -8.91 -14.87 14.01
N ASP A 198 -9.89 -15.16 13.16
CA ASP A 198 -10.98 -16.13 13.38
C ASP A 198 -12.11 -15.67 14.34
N TYR A 199 -12.18 -14.39 14.68
CA TYR A 199 -13.35 -13.82 15.36
C TYR A 199 -14.60 -13.89 14.48
N SER A 200 -15.74 -14.19 15.10
CA SER A 200 -17.07 -14.20 14.51
C SER A 200 -18.09 -13.83 15.59
N PHE A 201 -19.22 -13.23 15.20
CA PHE A 201 -20.33 -12.92 16.11
C PHE A 201 -20.81 -14.14 16.93
N LEU A 202 -20.54 -15.38 16.48
CA LEU A 202 -20.82 -16.59 17.25
C LEU A 202 -19.98 -16.74 18.53
N GLN A 203 -18.89 -15.99 18.65
CA GLN A 203 -18.00 -15.98 19.81
C GLN A 203 -18.25 -14.77 20.72
N ASP A 204 -19.23 -13.92 20.38
CA ASP A 204 -19.60 -12.77 21.20
C ASP A 204 -20.39 -13.23 22.44
N ASP A 205 -19.95 -12.82 23.63
CA ASP A 205 -20.57 -13.19 24.91
C ASP A 205 -22.05 -12.74 25.04
N ARG A 206 -22.52 -11.87 24.14
CA ARG A 206 -23.90 -11.38 24.09
C ARG A 206 -24.86 -12.31 23.32
N ASN A 207 -24.34 -13.33 22.64
CA ASN A 207 -25.08 -14.20 21.69
C ASN A 207 -25.27 -15.66 22.14
#